data_AF-A0A7Y4VU34-F1
#
_entry.id   AF-A0A7Y4VU34-F1
#
_cell.length_a   1.000
_cell.length_b   1.000
_cell.length_c   1.000
_cell.angle_alpha   90.00
_cell.angle_beta   90.00
_cell.angle_gamma   90.00
#
_symmetry.space_group_name_H-M   'P 1'
#
loop_
_entity.id
_entity.type
_entity.pdbx_description
1 polymer ?
#
loop_
_entity_poly.entity_id
_entity_poly.type
_entity_poly.pdbx_seq_one_letter_code
_entity_poly.pdbx_strand_id
1 'polypeptide(L)' 'MAIPRIVRDINSLPPEVQRQVFDFVAFLQDRYASAPAKKSRRAKLIKEPFIGMWKDRPDMKDSVDWVRKVRRDQWRSRA' A
#
# COMPACT_ATOMS: atom_id res chain seq x y z
N MET A 1 -9.11 -15.91 26.80
CA MET A 1 -10.31 -15.98 25.93
C MET A 1 -11.39 -15.05 26.50
N ALA A 2 -11.57 -13.85 25.95
CA ALA A 2 -12.45 -12.80 26.53
C ALA A 2 -13.82 -12.65 25.83
N ILE A 3 -14.01 -13.29 24.67
CA ILE A 3 -15.22 -13.20 23.82
C ILE A 3 -16.51 -13.67 24.53
N PRO A 4 -16.52 -14.76 25.33
CA PRO A 4 -17.77 -15.25 25.96
C PRO A 4 -18.36 -14.28 26.99
N ARG A 5 -17.54 -13.42 27.61
CA ARG A 5 -17.95 -12.51 28.67
C ARG A 5 -18.68 -11.29 28.08
N ILE A 6 -18.15 -10.74 26.99
CA ILE A 6 -18.72 -9.57 26.30
C ILE A 6 -20.15 -9.83 25.81
N VAL A 7 -20.44 -11.01 25.27
CA VAL A 7 -21.81 -11.35 24.82
C VAL A 7 -22.80 -11.37 25.99
N ARG A 8 -22.37 -11.88 27.15
CA ARG A 8 -23.20 -11.89 28.36
C ARG A 8 -23.44 -10.49 28.91
N ASP A 9 -22.40 -9.65 28.87
CA ASP A 9 -22.46 -8.25 29.30
C ASP A 9 -23.34 -7.40 28.36
N ILE A 10 -23.38 -7.69 27.06
CA ILE A 10 -24.29 -7.03 26.12
C ILE A 10 -25.75 -7.45 26.39
N ASN A 11 -25.98 -8.74 26.66
CA ASN A 11 -27.32 -9.26 26.92
C ASN A 11 -27.91 -8.79 28.26
N SER A 12 -27.08 -8.34 29.21
CA SER A 12 -27.54 -7.78 30.49
C SER A 12 -27.89 -6.29 30.42
N LEU A 13 -27.59 -5.62 29.30
CA LEU A 13 -27.93 -4.21 29.09
C LEU A 13 -29.41 -4.02 28.74
N PRO A 14 -29.98 -2.84 29.07
CA PRO A 14 -31.32 -2.46 28.60
C PRO A 14 -31.43 -2.46 27.07
N PRO A 15 -32.64 -2.71 26.51
CA PRO A 15 -32.85 -2.83 25.06
C PRO A 15 -32.42 -1.60 24.26
N GLU A 16 -32.56 -0.39 24.83
CA GLU A 16 -32.12 0.85 24.18
C GLU A 16 -30.59 0.89 24.02
N VAL A 17 -29.87 0.43 25.02
CA VAL A 17 -28.40 0.43 25.03
C VAL A 17 -27.85 -0.68 24.13
N GLN A 18 -28.53 -1.82 24.04
CA GLN A 18 -28.18 -2.87 23.08
C GLN A 18 -28.21 -2.34 21.64
N ARG A 19 -29.23 -1.55 21.27
CA ARG A 19 -29.30 -0.92 19.95
C ARG A 19 -28.10 -0.02 19.67
N GLN A 20 -27.66 0.78 20.64
CA GLN A 20 -26.47 1.62 20.48
C GLN A 20 -25.19 0.80 20.25
N VAL A 21 -25.06 -0.36 20.90
CA VAL A 21 -23.92 -1.27 20.66
C VAL A 21 -23.96 -1.82 19.24
N PHE A 22 -25.14 -2.24 18.74
CA PHE A 22 -25.29 -2.70 17.36
C PHE A 22 -24.97 -1.60 16.35
N ASP A 23 -25.44 -0.38 16.57
CA ASP A 23 -25.16 0.78 15.72
C ASP A 23 -23.67 1.11 15.70
N PHE A 24 -23.00 1.04 16.86
CA PHE A 24 -21.57 1.28 16.96
C PHE A 24 -20.75 0.19 16.25
N VAL A 25 -21.16 -1.08 16.36
CA VAL A 25 -20.53 -2.18 15.62
C VAL A 25 -20.74 -2.01 14.12
N ALA A 26 -21.94 -1.64 13.67
CA ALA A 26 -22.22 -1.35 12.27
C ALA A 26 -21.35 -0.19 11.74
N PHE A 27 -21.20 0.87 12.52
CA PHE A 27 -20.30 1.99 12.20
C PHE A 27 -18.83 1.55 12.09
N LEU A 28 -18.34 0.74 13.02
CA LEU A 28 -16.96 0.23 12.97
C LEU A 28 -16.77 -0.71 11.79
N GLN A 29 -17.76 -1.54 11.49
CA GLN A 29 -17.75 -2.39 10.30
C GLN A 29 -17.70 -1.55 9.04
N ASP A 30 -18.49 -0.49 8.89
CA ASP A 30 -18.45 0.37 7.70
C ASP A 30 -17.12 1.14 7.59
N ARG A 31 -16.63 1.69 8.71
CA ARG A 31 -15.39 2.49 8.76
C ARG A 31 -14.13 1.67 8.48
N TYR A 32 -14.10 0.42 8.91
CA TYR A 32 -12.92 -0.46 8.83
C TYR A 32 -13.13 -1.68 7.93
N ALA A 33 -14.32 -1.89 7.37
CA ALA A 33 -14.49 -2.72 6.18
C ALA A 33 -13.66 -2.04 5.12
N SER A 34 -12.46 -2.60 4.94
CA SER A 34 -11.42 -2.06 4.09
C SER A 34 -12.07 -1.47 2.86
N ALA A 35 -12.15 -0.14 2.79
CA ALA A 35 -12.61 0.55 1.59
C ALA A 35 -11.82 -0.12 0.49
N PRO A 36 -12.45 -0.88 -0.44
CA PRO A 36 -11.76 -1.87 -1.24
C PRO A 36 -10.66 -1.11 -1.93
N ALA A 37 -9.42 -1.31 -1.46
CA ALA A 37 -8.33 -0.38 -1.68
C ALA A 37 -8.35 -0.12 -3.16
N LYS A 38 -8.82 1.09 -3.56
CA LYS A 38 -9.35 1.34 -4.90
C LYS A 38 -8.31 0.76 -5.80
N LYS A 39 -8.55 -0.43 -6.38
CA LYS A 39 -7.46 -1.18 -7.00
C LYS A 39 -7.06 -0.25 -8.12
N SER A 40 -5.99 0.53 -7.92
CA SER A 40 -5.48 1.38 -8.96
C SER A 40 -5.34 0.39 -10.09
N ARG A 41 -5.97 0.67 -11.23
CA ARG A 41 -5.78 -0.18 -12.40
C ARG A 41 -4.28 -0.20 -12.54
N ARG A 42 -3.65 -1.29 -12.11
CA ARG A 42 -2.21 -1.46 -12.21
C ARG A 42 -2.03 -1.51 -13.70
N ALA A 43 -1.67 -0.37 -14.27
CA ALA A 43 -1.26 -0.31 -15.65
C ALA A 43 -0.20 -1.39 -15.79
N LYS A 44 -0.34 -2.21 -16.83
CA LYS A 44 0.65 -3.26 -17.08
C LYS A 44 1.98 -2.55 -17.19
N LEU A 45 2.89 -2.76 -16.24
CA LEU A 45 4.15 -2.02 -16.13
C LEU A 45 4.89 -1.97 -17.48
N ILE A 46 4.88 -3.10 -18.21
CA ILE A 46 5.44 -3.26 -19.57
C ILE A 46 4.90 -2.24 -20.60
N LYS A 47 3.70 -1.69 -20.39
CA LYS A 47 3.06 -0.71 -21.28
C LYS A 47 3.40 0.74 -20.94
N GLU A 48 4.17 0.98 -19.88
CA GLU A 48 4.58 2.33 -19.52
C GLU A 48 5.65 2.85 -20.50
N PRO A 49 5.55 4.11 -20.94
CA PRO A 49 6.42 4.69 -21.98
C PRO A 49 7.89 4.78 -21.55
N PHE A 50 8.17 4.75 -20.24
CA PHE A 50 9.54 4.79 -19.73
C PHE A 50 10.26 3.43 -19.84
N ILE A 51 9.54 2.33 -20.09
CA ILE A 51 10.15 1.01 -20.25
C ILE A 51 10.72 0.89 -21.66
N GLY A 52 12.03 0.63 -21.72
CA GLY A 52 12.75 0.50 -22.99
C GLY A 52 13.37 1.80 -23.52
N MET A 53 13.22 2.94 -22.83
CA MET A 53 13.85 4.21 -23.21
C MET A 53 15.37 4.11 -23.44
N TRP A 54 16.03 3.15 -22.79
CA TRP A 54 17.48 2.95 -22.86
C TRP A 54 17.91 1.78 -23.74
N LYS A 55 16.95 1.08 -24.37
CA LYS A 55 17.22 -0.15 -25.15
C LYS A 55 18.16 0.11 -26.33
N ASP A 56 17.98 1.24 -27.00
CA ASP A 56 18.73 1.58 -28.21
C ASP A 56 20.03 2.35 -27.92
N ARG A 57 20.34 2.60 -26.63
CA ARG A 57 21.58 3.25 -26.23
C ARG A 57 22.73 2.25 -26.17
N PRO A 58 23.71 2.33 -27.10
CA PRO A 58 24.81 1.38 -27.13
C PRO A 58 25.70 1.47 -25.89
N ASP A 59 25.77 2.65 -25.25
CA ASP A 59 26.53 2.90 -24.03
C ASP A 59 25.86 2.37 -22.75
N MET A 60 24.57 2.02 -22.82
CA MET A 60 23.81 1.41 -21.71
C MET A 60 23.59 -0.10 -21.88
N LYS A 61 24.29 -0.75 -22.83
CA LYS A 61 24.32 -2.22 -22.95
C LYS A 61 24.81 -2.90 -21.68
N ASP A 62 25.81 -2.30 -21.02
CA ASP A 62 26.20 -2.65 -19.65
C ASP A 62 25.85 -1.47 -18.73
N SER A 63 24.74 -1.62 -18.00
CA SER A 63 24.25 -0.58 -17.10
C SER A 63 25.15 -0.37 -15.88
N VAL A 64 25.86 -1.42 -15.44
CA VAL A 64 26.76 -1.34 -14.28
C VAL A 64 27.99 -0.50 -14.63
N ASP A 65 28.60 -0.78 -15.78
CA ASP A 65 29.77 -0.05 -16.23
C ASP A 65 29.44 1.39 -16.64
N TRP A 66 28.26 1.63 -17.21
CA TRP A 66 27.76 2.98 -17.47
C TRP A 66 27.67 3.82 -16.18
N VAL A 67 27.03 3.29 -15.11
CA VAL A 67 26.91 4.01 -13.83
C VAL A 67 28.29 4.27 -13.22
N ARG A 68 29.21 3.29 -13.27
CA ARG A 68 30.57 3.45 -12.74
C ARG A 68 31.35 4.53 -13.48
N LYS A 69 31.24 4.59 -14.82
CA LYS A 69 31.86 5.63 -15.63
C LYS A 69 31.30 7.00 -15.27
N VAL A 70 29.97 7.15 -15.25
CA VAL A 70 29.30 8.41 -14.85
C VAL A 70 29.76 8.87 -13.47
N ARG A 71 29.84 7.98 -12.48
CA ARG A 71 30.32 8.33 -11.13
C ARG A 71 31.77 8.80 -11.13
N ARG A 72 32.67 8.15 -11.88
CA ARG A 72 34.06 8.60 -11.99
C ARG A 72 34.14 9.96 -12.68
N ASP A 73 33.39 10.16 -13.76
CA ASP A 73 33.51 11.37 -14.58
C ASP A 73 32.89 12.59 -13.90
N GLN A 74 31.75 12.40 -13.21
CA GLN A 74 30.99 13.50 -12.61
C GLN A 74 31.41 13.81 -11.17
N TRP A 75 31.87 12.81 -10.40
CA TRP A 75 32.05 12.95 -8.94
C TRP A 75 33.52 12.83 -8.48
N ARG A 76 34.50 12.78 -9.40
CA ARG A 76 35.94 12.83 -9.06
C ARG A 76 36.45 14.22 -8.64
N SER A 77 35.62 15.27 -8.64
CA SER A 77 36.04 16.64 -8.31
C SER A 77 35.75 17.09 -6.86
N ARG A 78 35.82 16.17 -5.89
CA ARG A 78 35.77 16.50 -4.46
C ARG A 78 36.71 15.61 -3.63
N ALA A 79 38.01 15.72 -3.91
CA ALA A 79 39.07 15.39 -2.97
C ALA A 79 40.02 16.58 -2.90
#